data_AF-A0A7S3WTX0-F1
#
_entry.id   AF-A0A7S3WTX0-F1
#
_cell.length_a   1.000
_cell.length_b   1.000
_cell.length_c   1.000
_cell.angle_alpha   90.00
_cell.angle_beta   90.00
_cell.angle_gamma   90.00
#
_symmetry.space_group_name_H-M   'P 1'
#
loop_
_entity.id
_entity.type
_entity.pdbx_description
1 polymer ?
#
loop_
_entity_poly.entity_id
_entity_poly.type
_entity_poly.pdbx_seq_one_letter_code
_entity_poly.pdbx_strand_id
1 'polypeptide(L)'
;PPSPPKPPPLLPGLAVQATGPCMLIDDGACATSPNFPNNYGPNEACTITNVPPTPLVVAAFDVQNHFDYDDSYDPNSIDPSWEGNPAGCGTYDFLEVGDTKYCGTNGPSGAAALNGVITWHSSPRGSTFGGWKVCWV
;
A
#
# COMPACT_ATOMS: atom_id res chain seq x y z
N PRO A 1 -19.60 45.14 -1.00
CA PRO A 1 -18.46 44.37 -1.58
C PRO A 1 -18.96 43.37 -2.62
N PRO A 2 -18.38 43.30 -3.84
CA PRO A 2 -18.73 42.23 -4.77
C PRO A 2 -18.25 40.89 -4.20
N SER A 3 -19.10 39.86 -4.31
CA SER A 3 -18.78 38.51 -3.89
C SER A 3 -17.55 37.99 -4.63
N PRO A 4 -16.68 37.18 -3.99
CA PRO A 4 -15.58 36.51 -4.67
C PRO A 4 -16.09 35.70 -5.88
N PRO A 5 -15.32 35.59 -6.98
CA PRO A 5 -15.65 34.70 -8.08
C PRO A 5 -15.87 33.30 -7.54
N LYS A 6 -16.97 32.66 -7.96
CA LYS A 6 -17.22 31.25 -7.62
C LYS A 6 -16.00 30.45 -8.09
N PRO A 7 -15.37 29.63 -7.23
CA PRO A 7 -14.29 28.76 -7.64
C PRO A 7 -14.72 27.93 -8.86
N PRO A 8 -13.80 27.64 -9.81
CA PRO A 8 -14.09 26.75 -10.91
C PRO A 8 -14.71 25.44 -10.40
N PRO A 9 -15.66 24.82 -11.11
CA PRO A 9 -16.10 23.47 -10.80
C PRO A 9 -14.86 22.55 -10.79
N LEU A 10 -14.68 21.78 -9.71
CA LEU A 10 -13.73 20.67 -9.71
C LEU A 10 -14.08 19.77 -10.90
N LEU A 11 -13.10 19.49 -11.76
CA LEU A 11 -13.28 18.61 -12.92
C LEU A 11 -13.86 17.26 -12.45
N PRO A 12 -15.00 16.78 -13.00
CA PRO A 12 -15.45 15.44 -12.71
C PRO A 12 -14.42 14.42 -13.24
N GLY A 13 -13.92 13.56 -12.34
CA GLY A 13 -13.48 12.21 -12.69
C GLY A 13 -12.13 12.06 -13.40
N LEU A 14 -11.03 12.34 -12.71
CA LEU A 14 -9.80 11.62 -13.03
C LEU A 14 -9.94 10.22 -12.39
N ALA A 15 -10.37 9.24 -13.17
CA ALA A 15 -10.58 7.88 -12.67
C ALA A 15 -9.27 7.30 -12.10
N VAL A 16 -9.36 6.51 -11.03
CA VAL A 16 -8.21 5.76 -10.51
C VAL A 16 -7.68 4.85 -11.60
N GLN A 17 -6.36 4.81 -11.79
CA GLN A 17 -5.70 3.98 -12.80
C GLN A 17 -4.65 3.08 -12.14
N ALA A 18 -4.46 1.88 -12.67
CA ALA A 18 -3.35 1.01 -12.30
C ALA A 18 -2.45 0.80 -13.53
N THR A 19 -1.15 1.02 -13.35
CA THR A 19 -0.09 0.70 -14.32
C THR A 19 0.70 -0.49 -13.80
N GLY A 20 0.81 -1.55 -14.59
CA GLY A 20 1.43 -2.81 -14.18
C GLY A 20 0.39 -3.87 -13.76
N PRO A 21 0.80 -4.90 -13.00
CA PRO A 21 -0.02 -6.09 -12.74
C PRO A 21 -1.04 -5.96 -11.60
N CYS A 22 -1.11 -4.81 -10.90
CA CYS A 22 -2.10 -4.62 -9.85
C CYS A 22 -3.51 -4.44 -10.43
N MET A 23 -4.50 -4.90 -9.68
CA MET A 23 -5.88 -4.92 -10.14
C MET A 23 -6.69 -3.85 -9.41
N LEU A 24 -7.43 -3.04 -10.18
CA LEU A 24 -8.52 -2.23 -9.64
C LEU A 24 -9.78 -3.09 -9.57
N ILE A 25 -10.43 -3.09 -8.43
CA ILE A 25 -11.66 -3.85 -8.16
C ILE A 25 -12.70 -2.94 -7.52
N ASP A 26 -13.90 -3.46 -7.27
CA ASP A 26 -15.00 -2.74 -6.62
C ASP A 26 -15.26 -1.39 -7.31
N ASP A 27 -15.37 -1.42 -8.65
CA ASP A 27 -15.55 -0.24 -9.53
C ASP A 27 -14.48 0.85 -9.37
N GLY A 28 -13.26 0.45 -8.98
CA GLY A 28 -12.15 1.37 -8.76
C GLY A 28 -12.15 2.02 -7.37
N ALA A 29 -12.92 1.47 -6.42
CA ALA A 29 -12.88 1.87 -5.01
C ALA A 29 -11.77 1.15 -4.22
N CYS A 30 -11.24 0.06 -4.75
CA CYS A 30 -10.17 -0.72 -4.13
C CYS A 30 -9.15 -1.20 -5.16
N ALA A 31 -7.96 -1.57 -4.66
CA ALA A 31 -6.95 -2.27 -5.43
C ALA A 31 -6.41 -3.48 -4.69
N THR A 32 -5.83 -4.40 -5.44
CA THR A 32 -5.12 -5.56 -4.91
C THR A 32 -3.75 -5.76 -5.52
N SER A 33 -2.91 -6.49 -4.79
CA SER A 33 -1.72 -7.11 -5.36
C SER A 33 -2.08 -8.02 -6.54
N PRO A 34 -1.12 -8.34 -7.43
CA PRO A 34 -1.34 -9.35 -8.47
C PRO A 34 -1.79 -10.68 -7.87
N ASN A 35 -2.66 -11.40 -8.57
CA ASN A 35 -3.20 -12.73 -8.22
C ASN A 35 -4.04 -12.85 -6.94
N PHE A 36 -4.24 -11.76 -6.19
CA PHE A 36 -5.03 -11.76 -4.94
C PHE A 36 -6.40 -12.44 -5.12
N PRO A 37 -6.83 -13.34 -4.21
CA PRO A 37 -6.26 -13.63 -2.89
C PRO A 37 -5.16 -14.71 -2.87
N ASN A 38 -4.71 -15.19 -4.05
CA ASN A 38 -3.54 -16.06 -4.11
C ASN A 38 -2.25 -15.24 -4.00
N ASN A 39 -1.13 -15.93 -3.84
CA ASN A 39 0.14 -15.25 -3.66
C ASN A 39 0.52 -14.41 -4.88
N TYR A 40 1.05 -13.22 -4.60
CA TYR A 40 1.68 -12.40 -5.64
C TYR A 40 2.94 -13.09 -6.21
N GLY A 41 3.46 -12.60 -7.33
CA GLY A 41 4.68 -13.12 -7.95
C GLY A 41 5.95 -12.39 -7.48
N PRO A 42 7.13 -13.01 -7.65
CA PRO A 42 8.39 -12.32 -7.38
C PRO A 42 8.70 -11.30 -8.48
N ASN A 43 9.43 -10.22 -8.13
CA ASN A 43 9.90 -9.20 -9.06
C ASN A 43 8.77 -8.48 -9.83
N GLU A 44 7.65 -8.23 -9.17
CA GLU A 44 6.51 -7.51 -9.70
C GLU A 44 6.53 -6.06 -9.20
N ALA A 45 6.13 -5.12 -10.05
CA ALA A 45 5.98 -3.73 -9.66
C ALA A 45 4.78 -3.11 -10.36
N CYS A 46 4.02 -2.30 -9.62
CA CYS A 46 2.89 -1.56 -10.15
C CYS A 46 2.76 -0.18 -9.51
N THR A 47 1.99 0.68 -10.15
CA THR A 47 1.65 2.01 -9.63
C THR A 47 0.18 2.29 -9.82
N ILE A 48 -0.49 2.72 -8.75
CA ILE A 48 -1.87 3.18 -8.78
C ILE A 48 -1.84 4.70 -8.68
N THR A 49 -2.53 5.39 -9.58
CA THR A 49 -2.59 6.85 -9.65
C THR A 49 -4.02 7.35 -9.56
N ASN A 50 -4.15 8.64 -9.22
CA ASN A 50 -5.41 9.34 -8.99
C ASN A 50 -6.21 8.76 -7.82
N VAL A 51 -5.53 8.15 -6.85
CA VAL A 51 -6.15 7.67 -5.61
C VAL A 51 -6.68 8.89 -4.83
N PRO A 52 -7.95 8.89 -4.38
CA PRO A 52 -8.48 9.94 -3.53
C PRO A 52 -7.63 10.10 -2.24
N PRO A 53 -7.39 11.33 -1.76
CA PRO A 53 -6.65 11.57 -0.52
C PRO A 53 -7.52 11.32 0.71
N THR A 54 -8.14 10.15 0.80
CA THR A 54 -8.97 9.68 1.92
C THR A 54 -8.22 8.63 2.73
N PRO A 55 -8.59 8.42 4.01
CA PRO A 55 -8.01 7.35 4.82
C PRO A 55 -8.25 5.98 4.17
N LEU A 56 -7.17 5.22 4.00
CA LEU A 56 -7.21 3.89 3.42
C LEU A 56 -7.79 2.88 4.40
N VAL A 57 -8.63 2.00 3.88
CA VAL A 57 -9.17 0.82 4.57
C VAL A 57 -8.40 -0.40 4.07
N VAL A 58 -7.79 -1.14 4.99
CA VAL A 58 -7.07 -2.38 4.67
C VAL A 58 -8.02 -3.55 4.87
N ALA A 59 -8.39 -4.21 3.78
CA ALA A 59 -9.24 -5.40 3.82
C ALA A 59 -8.44 -6.70 3.99
N ALA A 60 -7.21 -6.73 3.48
CA ALA A 60 -6.25 -7.81 3.67
C ALA A 60 -4.82 -7.29 3.47
N PHE A 61 -3.87 -7.81 4.23
CA PHE A 61 -2.46 -7.47 4.10
C PHE A 61 -1.59 -8.60 4.64
N ASP A 62 -0.88 -9.26 3.74
CA ASP A 62 0.05 -10.36 4.01
C ASP A 62 1.18 -10.25 2.98
N VAL A 63 2.20 -9.48 3.32
CA VAL A 63 3.34 -9.15 2.48
C VAL A 63 4.60 -9.60 3.20
N GLN A 64 5.59 -10.12 2.49
CA GLN A 64 6.85 -10.54 3.10
C GLN A 64 7.46 -9.38 3.92
N ASN A 65 7.72 -9.61 5.21
CA ASN A 65 8.55 -8.73 6.01
C ASN A 65 10.04 -9.08 5.87
N HIS A 66 10.92 -8.14 6.20
CA HIS A 66 12.34 -8.43 6.34
C HIS A 66 12.51 -9.44 7.48
N PHE A 67 12.78 -10.70 7.15
CA PHE A 67 13.25 -11.67 8.14
C PHE A 67 14.69 -11.28 8.49
N ASP A 68 14.90 -10.78 9.71
CA ASP A 68 16.20 -11.03 10.34
C ASP A 68 16.25 -12.55 10.63
N TYR A 69 17.36 -13.20 10.27
CA TYR A 69 17.52 -14.66 10.36
C TYR A 69 17.75 -15.13 11.81
N ASP A 70 17.64 -14.23 12.79
CA ASP A 70 17.83 -14.48 14.21
C ASP A 70 16.64 -13.98 15.05
N ASP A 71 15.42 -14.44 14.76
CA ASP A 71 14.30 -14.32 15.71
C ASP A 71 14.06 -15.68 16.37
N SER A 72 14.88 -15.98 17.37
CA SER A 72 14.43 -16.82 18.47
C SER A 72 13.23 -16.10 19.08
N TYR A 73 12.02 -16.64 18.92
CA TYR A 73 10.79 -16.15 19.55
C TYR A 73 11.03 -15.82 21.04
N ASP A 74 11.37 -14.56 21.31
CA ASP A 74 11.59 -14.03 22.65
C ASP A 74 10.45 -13.05 22.93
N PRO A 75 9.48 -13.42 23.78
CA PRO A 75 8.36 -12.55 24.12
C PRO A 75 8.78 -11.31 24.92
N ASN A 76 10.07 -11.12 25.23
CA ASN A 76 10.63 -9.98 25.95
C ASN A 76 11.77 -9.26 25.20
N SER A 77 12.05 -9.58 23.94
CA SER A 77 12.92 -8.71 23.13
C SER A 77 12.13 -7.45 22.76
N ILE A 78 12.40 -6.36 23.46
CA ILE A 78 12.08 -5.02 22.96
C ILE A 78 13.10 -4.75 21.86
N ASP A 79 12.88 -5.31 20.68
CA ASP A 79 13.55 -4.84 19.46
C ASP A 79 13.05 -3.41 19.20
N PRO A 80 13.93 -2.38 19.20
CA PRO A 80 13.53 -1.01 18.90
C PRO A 80 13.05 -0.81 17.45
N SER A 81 12.94 -1.86 16.64
CA SER A 81 12.16 -1.85 15.39
C SER A 81 10.63 -1.84 15.61
N TRP A 82 10.15 -1.94 16.85
CA TRP A 82 8.72 -1.81 17.21
C TRP A 82 8.46 -0.75 18.30
N GLU A 83 8.56 0.52 17.92
CA GLU A 83 7.49 1.53 18.12
C GLU A 83 7.78 2.66 17.12
N GLY A 84 7.06 2.66 15.98
CA GLY A 84 7.04 3.81 15.08
C GLY A 84 8.09 3.88 13.97
N ASN A 85 8.67 2.76 13.52
CA ASN A 85 9.50 2.76 12.30
C ASN A 85 8.76 2.19 11.07
N PRO A 86 8.22 3.07 10.18
CA PRO A 86 7.66 2.67 8.89
C PRO A 86 8.65 2.04 7.88
N ALA A 87 9.95 1.91 8.19
CA ALA A 87 10.98 1.52 7.23
C ALA A 87 11.44 0.04 7.31
N GLY A 88 10.81 -0.80 8.13
CA GLY A 88 11.22 -2.19 8.38
C GLY A 88 11.17 -3.15 7.17
N CYS A 89 10.65 -2.72 6.03
CA CYS A 89 10.54 -3.55 4.83
C CYS A 89 11.87 -3.71 4.07
N GLY A 90 12.85 -2.86 4.34
CA GLY A 90 14.15 -2.89 3.65
C GLY A 90 14.00 -2.81 2.12
N THR A 91 14.68 -3.71 1.41
CA THR A 91 14.60 -3.87 -0.06
C THR A 91 13.75 -5.07 -0.49
N TYR A 92 12.95 -5.63 0.41
CA TYR A 92 12.07 -6.78 0.13
C TYR A 92 10.74 -6.30 -0.49
N ASP A 93 9.64 -6.92 -0.09
CA ASP A 93 8.32 -6.68 -0.65
C ASP A 93 7.62 -5.61 0.17
N PHE A 94 7.04 -4.61 -0.49
CA PHE A 94 6.34 -3.53 0.19
C PHE A 94 5.30 -2.84 -0.68
N LEU A 95 4.24 -2.40 0.00
CA LEU A 95 3.32 -1.39 -0.51
C LEU A 95 3.75 -0.04 0.03
N GLU A 96 3.83 0.97 -0.81
CA GLU A 96 4.22 2.32 -0.42
C GLU A 96 3.05 3.29 -0.62
N VAL A 97 2.75 4.06 0.42
CA VAL A 97 1.71 5.09 0.44
C VAL A 97 2.36 6.38 0.94
N GLY A 98 2.46 7.38 0.07
CA GLY A 98 3.29 8.56 0.36
C GLY A 98 4.75 8.18 0.50
N ASP A 99 5.40 8.57 1.60
CA ASP A 99 6.81 8.25 1.88
C ASP A 99 6.98 7.02 2.81
N THR A 100 5.89 6.29 3.07
CA THR A 100 5.87 5.17 4.02
C THR A 100 5.72 3.83 3.32
N LYS A 101 6.56 2.86 3.69
CA LYS A 101 6.50 1.47 3.23
C LYS A 101 5.76 0.59 4.24
N TYR A 102 5.03 -0.39 3.72
CA TYR A 102 4.24 -1.32 4.49
C TYR A 102 4.53 -2.74 4.01
N CYS A 103 4.76 -3.65 4.95
CA CYS A 103 5.06 -5.06 4.76
C CYS A 103 4.64 -5.84 6.02
N GLY A 104 4.80 -7.16 6.02
CA GLY A 104 4.25 -8.02 7.06
C GLY A 104 2.73 -8.06 6.98
N THR A 105 2.07 -8.08 8.14
CA THR A 105 0.61 -8.18 8.25
C THR A 105 -0.08 -6.86 8.62
N ASN A 106 0.69 -5.78 8.81
CA ASN A 106 0.18 -4.46 9.17
C ASN A 106 0.24 -3.52 7.97
N GLY A 107 -0.86 -3.42 7.23
CA GLY A 107 -0.99 -2.56 6.07
C GLY A 107 -1.21 -1.07 6.40
N PRO A 108 -1.42 -0.23 5.38
CA PRO A 108 -1.57 1.23 5.50
C PRO A 108 -2.93 1.69 6.05
N SER A 109 -3.42 1.08 7.14
CA SER A 109 -4.73 1.42 7.70
C SER A 109 -4.74 2.87 8.22
N GLY A 110 -5.66 3.68 7.70
CA GLY A 110 -5.80 5.09 8.06
C GLY A 110 -4.79 6.03 7.40
N ALA A 111 -3.79 5.52 6.67
CA ALA A 111 -2.90 6.35 5.86
C ALA A 111 -3.67 6.95 4.67
N ALA A 112 -3.18 8.03 4.07
CA ALA A 112 -3.79 8.65 2.90
C ALA A 112 -2.74 8.90 1.81
N ALA A 113 -3.06 8.55 0.57
CA ALA A 113 -2.23 8.83 -0.59
C ALA A 113 -2.36 10.32 -0.99
N LEU A 114 -1.71 11.22 -0.26
CA LEU A 114 -1.87 12.68 -0.44
C LEU A 114 -1.43 13.17 -1.83
N ASN A 115 -0.47 12.49 -2.46
CA ASN A 115 -0.03 12.75 -3.83
C ASN A 115 -0.86 11.96 -4.88
N GLY A 116 -1.87 11.20 -4.43
CA GLY A 116 -2.70 10.35 -5.27
C GLY A 116 -2.00 9.11 -5.81
N VAL A 117 -0.86 8.72 -5.25
CA VAL A 117 -0.04 7.59 -5.73
C VAL A 117 0.13 6.53 -4.64
N ILE A 118 -0.05 5.28 -5.03
CA ILE A 118 0.33 4.09 -4.26
C ILE A 118 1.22 3.23 -5.16
N THR A 119 2.36 2.76 -4.65
CA THR A 119 3.26 1.88 -5.40
C THR A 119 3.39 0.53 -4.72
N TRP A 120 3.51 -0.53 -5.52
CA TRP A 120 3.77 -1.88 -5.05
C TRP A 120 5.06 -2.39 -5.66
N HIS A 121 5.85 -3.08 -4.84
CA HIS A 121 7.08 -3.72 -5.25
C HIS A 121 7.20 -5.07 -4.54
N SER A 122 7.38 -6.15 -5.30
CA SER A 122 7.91 -7.41 -4.78
C SER A 122 9.32 -7.62 -5.31
N SER A 123 10.19 -8.07 -4.43
CA SER A 123 11.59 -8.33 -4.72
C SER A 123 11.76 -9.66 -5.48
N PRO A 124 12.87 -9.86 -6.22
CA PRO A 124 13.18 -11.13 -6.87
C PRO A 124 13.61 -12.24 -5.89
N ARG A 125 13.73 -11.94 -4.59
CA ARG A 125 14.27 -12.84 -3.56
C ARG A 125 13.28 -12.94 -2.41
N GLY A 126 12.96 -14.16 -1.98
CA GLY A 126 12.11 -14.37 -0.82
C GLY A 126 10.86 -15.17 -1.13
N SER A 127 9.90 -15.15 -0.20
CA SER A 127 8.65 -15.88 -0.29
C SER A 127 7.55 -14.93 -0.69
N THR A 128 6.63 -15.38 -1.53
CA THR A 128 5.42 -14.62 -1.82
C THR A 128 4.29 -15.05 -0.89
N PHE A 129 3.42 -14.11 -0.54
CA PHE A 129 2.35 -14.26 0.45
C PHE A 129 1.01 -13.86 -0.13
N GLY A 130 -0.08 -13.96 0.63
CA GLY A 130 -1.46 -13.72 0.17
C GLY A 130 -1.71 -12.32 -0.40
N GLY A 131 -0.78 -11.38 -0.19
CA GLY A 131 -0.77 -10.06 -0.80
C GLY A 131 -1.67 -9.08 -0.06
N TRP A 132 -2.21 -8.11 -0.78
CA TRP A 132 -2.96 -7.02 -0.14
C TRP A 132 -4.23 -6.66 -0.91
N LYS A 133 -5.21 -6.16 -0.16
CA LYS A 133 -6.38 -5.45 -0.65
C LYS A 133 -6.56 -4.17 0.18
N VAL A 134 -6.53 -3.02 -0.50
CA VAL A 134 -6.74 -1.70 0.12
C VAL A 134 -7.82 -0.92 -0.62
N CYS A 135 -8.59 -0.13 0.11
CA CYS A 135 -9.73 0.64 -0.40
C CYS A 135 -9.66 2.10 0.07
N TRP A 136 -10.27 3.03 -0.67
CA TRP A 136 -10.27 4.48 -0.41
C TRP A 136 -11.69 5.05 -0.39
N VAL A 137 -12.54 4.45 0.45
CA VAL A 137 -13.98 4.73 0.56
C VAL A 137 -14.33 5.79 1.59
#